data_AF-A0AAU9RPA7-F1
#
_entry.id   AF-A0AAU9RPA7-F1
#
_cell.length_a   1.000
_cell.length_b   1.000
_cell.length_c   1.000
_cell.angle_alpha   90.00
_cell.angle_beta   90.00
_cell.angle_gamma   90.00
#
_symmetry.space_group_name_H-M   'P 1'
#
loop_
_entity.id
_entity.type
_entity.pdbx_description
1 polymer ?
#
loop_
_entity_poly.entity_id
_entity_poly.type
_entity_poly.pdbx_seq_one_letter_code
_entity_poly.pdbx_strand_id
1 'polypeptide(L)'
;MTSAKVEAIDNPKQWYYLACKTCGLKVQQYGEDSDDVDRKPIFNCKTCGDIEDVFSKYYLILRVSDDFFSETRFLLFDKLAAKLIQISATDIFEKYSEEDP
;
A
#
# COMPACT_ATOMS: atom_id res chain seq x y z
N MET A 1 0.76 16.13 27.31
CA MET A 1 0.12 15.61 26.08
C MET A 1 0.91 16.19 24.93
N THR A 2 1.39 15.35 24.01
CA THR A 2 2.15 15.83 22.84
C THR A 2 1.19 15.84 21.65
N SER A 3 1.01 17.01 21.04
CA SER A 3 0.24 17.22 19.80
C SER A 3 1.19 17.37 18.62
N ALA A 4 0.74 16.93 17.45
CA ALA A 4 1.43 17.15 16.19
C ALA A 4 0.40 17.38 15.08
N LYS A 5 0.78 18.16 14.07
CA LYS A 5 0.00 18.42 12.87
C LYS A 5 0.56 17.60 11.72
N VAL A 6 -0.31 16.96 10.94
CA VAL A 6 0.08 16.37 9.65
C VAL A 6 0.22 17.52 8.66
N GLU A 7 1.44 17.72 8.16
CA GLU A 7 1.76 18.77 7.20
C GLU A 7 1.63 18.29 5.76
N ALA A 8 2.03 17.05 5.50
CA ALA A 8 1.90 16.43 4.19
C ALA A 8 1.92 14.91 4.29
N ILE A 9 1.44 14.26 3.23
CA ILE A 9 1.75 12.86 2.93
C ILE A 9 2.84 12.92 1.87
N ASP A 10 4.04 12.39 2.19
CA ASP A 10 5.06 12.20 1.18
C ASP A 10 4.49 11.25 0.12
N ASN A 11 4.68 11.56 -1.17
CA ASN A 11 4.16 10.76 -2.27
C ASN A 11 5.30 9.91 -2.88
N PRO A 12 5.72 8.81 -2.23
CA PRO A 12 6.65 7.89 -2.85
C PRO A 12 6.00 7.27 -4.09
N LYS A 13 6.82 6.80 -5.05
CA LYS A 13 6.34 6.11 -6.27
C LYS A 13 5.34 4.96 -5.99
N GLN A 14 5.31 4.42 -4.76
CA GLN A 14 4.34 3.42 -4.35
C GLN A 14 3.80 3.74 -2.94
N TRP A 15 2.56 4.24 -2.87
CA TRP A 15 1.83 4.57 -1.63
C TRP A 15 1.08 3.37 -1.02
N TYR A 16 1.19 2.20 -1.66
CA TYR A 16 0.56 0.96 -1.25
C TYR A 16 1.49 -0.24 -1.47
N TYR A 17 1.13 -1.38 -0.89
CA TYR A 17 1.70 -2.69 -1.23
C TYR A 17 0.57 -3.69 -1.47
N LEU A 18 0.85 -4.72 -2.26
CA LEU A 18 -0.08 -5.81 -2.51
C LEU A 18 0.02 -6.87 -1.41
N ALA A 19 -1.14 -7.32 -0.93
CA ALA A 19 -1.25 -8.31 0.12
C ALA A 19 -2.20 -9.44 -0.28
N CYS A 20 -1.90 -10.66 0.19
CA CYS A 20 -2.73 -11.83 -0.02
C CYS A 20 -4.10 -11.63 0.66
N LYS A 21 -5.21 -11.90 -0.06
CA LYS A 21 -6.56 -11.79 0.52
C LYS A 21 -6.78 -12.76 1.68
N THR A 22 -6.12 -13.91 1.66
CA THR A 22 -6.30 -14.99 2.65
C THR A 22 -5.58 -14.70 3.98
N CYS A 23 -4.28 -14.41 3.93
CA CYS A 23 -3.47 -14.24 5.15
C CYS A 23 -3.10 -12.78 5.45
N GLY A 24 -3.35 -11.86 4.53
CA GLY A 24 -3.09 -10.44 4.69
C GLY A 24 -1.62 -10.02 4.62
N LEU A 25 -0.70 -10.96 4.38
CA LEU A 25 0.74 -10.70 4.25
C LEU A 25 1.08 -10.13 2.86
N LYS A 26 2.14 -9.31 2.81
CA LYS A 26 2.69 -8.79 1.56
C LYS A 26 3.09 -9.92 0.62
N VAL A 27 2.76 -9.77 -0.66
CA VAL A 27 3.12 -10.72 -1.72
C VAL A 27 4.22 -10.16 -2.61
N GLN A 28 4.85 -11.04 -3.38
CA GLN A 28 5.79 -10.69 -4.44
C GLN A 28 5.13 -10.92 -5.78
N GLN A 29 5.20 -9.95 -6.69
CA GLN A 29 4.79 -10.13 -8.08
C GLN A 29 5.90 -10.85 -8.84
N TYR A 30 5.54 -11.81 -9.69
CA TYR A 30 6.50 -12.39 -10.63
C TYR A 30 6.90 -11.33 -11.66
N GLY A 31 8.18 -11.27 -12.04
CA GLY A 31 8.66 -10.31 -13.04
C GLY A 31 8.07 -10.59 -14.43
N GLU A 32 8.01 -9.57 -15.28
CA GLU A 32 7.46 -9.64 -16.65
C GLU A 32 8.28 -10.52 -17.61
N ASP A 33 9.48 -10.98 -17.20
CA ASP A 33 10.44 -11.71 -18.06
C ASP A 33 10.10 -13.19 -18.30
N SER A 34 8.82 -13.55 -18.27
CA SER A 34 8.35 -14.92 -18.44
C SER A 34 7.57 -15.02 -19.75
N ASP A 35 8.27 -15.37 -20.84
CA ASP A 35 7.70 -15.67 -22.18
C ASP A 35 6.72 -16.88 -22.22
N ASP A 36 6.31 -17.39 -21.06
CA ASP A 36 5.38 -18.52 -20.97
C ASP A 36 3.93 -18.05 -21.06
N VAL A 37 3.30 -18.41 -22.18
CA VAL A 37 1.93 -18.09 -22.60
C VAL A 37 0.85 -18.80 -21.76
N ASP A 38 1.26 -19.70 -20.86
CA ASP A 38 0.36 -20.38 -19.93
C ASP A 38 0.29 -19.58 -18.62
N ARG A 39 -0.87 -18.97 -18.35
CA ARG A 39 -1.21 -18.11 -17.20
C ARG A 39 -0.51 -18.55 -15.90
N LYS A 40 0.70 -18.03 -15.68
CA LYS A 40 1.38 -18.19 -14.40
C LYS A 40 0.68 -17.34 -13.36
N PRO A 41 0.49 -17.84 -12.14
CA PRO A 41 -0.06 -17.05 -11.05
C PRO A 41 0.75 -15.77 -10.89
N ILE A 42 0.07 -14.63 -10.75
CA ILE A 42 0.68 -13.29 -10.85
C ILE A 42 1.51 -12.98 -9.60
N PHE A 43 1.17 -13.59 -8.46
CA PHE A 43 1.77 -13.29 -7.16
C PHE A 43 2.17 -14.53 -6.37
N ASN A 44 3.26 -14.43 -5.61
CA ASN A 44 3.69 -15.41 -4.62
C ASN A 44 3.48 -14.88 -3.19
N CYS A 45 2.71 -15.64 -2.40
CA CYS A 45 2.57 -15.46 -0.97
C CYS A 45 3.43 -16.47 -0.22
N LYS A 46 4.27 -16.00 0.70
CA LYS A 46 5.14 -16.86 1.52
C LYS A 46 4.40 -17.92 2.35
N THR A 47 3.11 -17.71 2.62
CA THR A 47 2.29 -18.60 3.45
C THR A 47 1.31 -19.42 2.62
N CYS A 48 0.68 -18.80 1.61
CA CYS A 48 -0.38 -19.44 0.81
C CYS A 48 0.13 -20.01 -0.52
N GLY A 49 1.40 -19.79 -0.86
CA GLY A 49 1.97 -20.16 -2.15
C GLY A 49 1.52 -19.19 -3.25
N ASP A 50 1.36 -19.73 -4.44
CA ASP A 50 0.98 -18.95 -5.61
C ASP A 50 -0.50 -18.58 -5.61
N ILE A 51 -0.79 -17.31 -5.90
CA ILE A 51 -2.13 -16.74 -5.88
C ILE A 51 -2.32 -15.73 -7.03
N GLU A 52 -3.57 -15.52 -7.40
CA GLU A 52 -3.98 -14.51 -8.39
C GLU A 52 -4.61 -13.28 -7.72
N ASP A 53 -5.24 -13.48 -6.56
CA ASP A 53 -6.04 -12.49 -5.86
C ASP A 53 -5.27 -11.76 -4.75
N VAL A 54 -5.24 -10.42 -4.84
CA VAL A 54 -4.59 -9.53 -3.86
C VAL A 54 -5.49 -8.35 -3.48
N PHE A 55 -5.18 -7.72 -2.34
CA PHE A 55 -5.69 -6.39 -1.99
C PHE A 55 -4.54 -5.40 -1.88
N SER A 56 -4.81 -4.16 -2.28
CA SER A 56 -3.91 -3.03 -2.01
C SER A 56 -4.06 -2.57 -0.58
N LYS A 57 -2.92 -2.39 0.11
CA LYS A 57 -2.84 -1.93 1.51
C LYS A 57 -1.94 -0.72 1.63
N TYR A 58 -2.28 0.22 2.50
CA TYR A 58 -1.53 1.48 2.61
C TYR A 58 -0.09 1.30 3.12
N TYR A 59 0.79 2.09 2.51
CA TYR A 59 2.13 2.41 2.95
C TYR A 59 2.32 3.93 2.83
N LEU A 60 1.96 4.68 3.87
CA LEU A 60 1.98 6.15 3.83
C LEU A 60 3.10 6.70 4.71
N ILE A 61 3.85 7.65 4.19
CA ILE A 61 4.82 8.42 4.96
C ILE A 61 4.20 9.78 5.26
N LEU A 62 3.85 10.03 6.52
CA LEU A 62 3.33 11.32 6.97
C LEU A 62 4.48 12.20 7.41
N ARG A 63 4.57 13.40 6.84
CA ARG A 63 5.38 14.47 7.41
C ARG A 63 4.54 15.22 8.44
N VAL A 64 5.05 15.32 9.66
CA VAL A 64 4.38 15.99 10.76
C VAL A 64 5.28 17.06 11.38
N SER A 65 4.66 18.05 12.00
CA SER A 65 5.32 19.09 12.80
C SER A 65 4.69 19.14 14.20
N ASP A 66 5.47 19.58 15.20
CA ASP A 66 4.93 19.96 16.51
C ASP A 66 4.67 21.47 16.58
N ASP A 67 4.17 21.93 17.73
CA ASP A 67 3.88 23.36 17.98
C ASP A 67 5.14 24.25 17.98
N PHE A 68 6.33 23.64 18.03
CA PHE A 68 7.64 24.30 17.93
C PHE A 68 8.27 24.17 16.54
N PHE A 69 7.49 23.71 15.55
CA PHE A 69 7.91 23.51 14.15
C PHE A 69 9.02 22.44 13.97
N SER A 70 9.20 21.54 14.93
CA SER A 70 10.08 20.39 14.78
C SER A 70 9.44 19.37 13.84
N GLU A 71 10.11 19.05 12.73
CA GLU A 71 9.59 18.11 11.74
C GLU A 71 10.05 16.67 12.00
N THR A 72 9.14 15.70 11.80
CA THR A 72 9.47 14.28 11.74
C THR A 72 8.60 13.54 10.73
N ARG A 73 8.93 12.26 10.47
CA ARG A 73 8.20 11.38 9.57
C ARG A 73 7.67 10.15 10.28
N PHE A 74 6.42 9.81 10.01
CA PHE A 74 5.80 8.58 10.47
C PHE A 74 5.43 7.69 9.30
N LEU A 75 5.81 6.42 9.38
CA LEU A 75 5.32 5.40 8.48
C LEU A 75 4.01 4.80 9.04
N LEU A 76 2.91 4.93 8.30
CA LEU A 76 1.63 4.34 8.63
C LEU A 76 1.32 3.19 7.68
N PHE A 77 0.99 2.05 8.29
CA PHE A 77 0.44 0.89 7.61
C PHE A 77 -1.09 0.92 7.60
N ASP A 78 -1.64 0.15 6.66
CA ASP A 78 -3.05 -0.05 6.35
C ASP A 78 -4.08 0.33 7.43
N LYS A 79 -4.13 -0.38 8.56
CA LYS A 79 -5.16 -0.15 9.59
C LYS A 79 -5.19 1.29 10.11
N LEU A 80 -4.03 1.90 10.34
CA LEU A 80 -3.95 3.28 10.84
C LEU A 80 -4.18 4.29 9.72
N ALA A 81 -3.62 4.03 8.54
CA ALA A 81 -3.81 4.87 7.37
C ALA A 81 -5.29 4.92 6.92
N ALA A 82 -5.97 3.77 6.82
CA ALA A 82 -7.39 3.71 6.48
C ALA A 82 -8.27 4.43 7.51
N LYS A 83 -7.90 4.39 8.80
CA LYS A 83 -8.58 5.19 9.84
C LYS A 83 -8.33 6.69 9.67
N LEU A 84 -7.17 7.11 9.16
CA LEU A 84 -6.89 8.52 8.91
C LEU A 84 -7.59 9.02 7.63
N ILE A 85 -7.51 8.25 6.55
CA ILE A 85 -8.00 8.60 5.20
C ILE A 85 -9.51 8.33 5.05
N GLN A 86 -10.07 7.43 5.86
CA GLN A 86 -11.48 7.00 5.83
C GLN A 86 -11.91 6.31 4.52
N ILE A 87 -10.94 5.93 3.68
CA ILE A 87 -11.12 5.18 2.43
C ILE A 87 -10.10 4.04 2.44
N SER A 88 -10.43 2.85 1.93
CA SER A 88 -9.47 1.75 1.86
C SER A 88 -8.47 1.97 0.72
N ALA A 89 -7.26 1.40 0.84
CA ALA A 89 -6.28 1.47 -0.23
C ALA A 89 -6.73 0.72 -1.49
N THR A 90 -7.58 -0.30 -1.34
CA THR A 90 -8.15 -1.07 -2.45
C THR A 90 -9.10 -0.19 -3.27
N ASP A 91 -10.03 0.53 -2.62
CA ASP A 91 -10.99 1.40 -3.32
C ASP A 91 -10.28 2.52 -4.11
N ILE A 92 -9.22 3.11 -3.53
CA ILE A 92 -8.40 4.11 -4.23
C ILE A 92 -7.69 3.48 -5.42
N PHE A 93 -7.05 2.31 -5.22
CA PHE A 93 -6.29 1.65 -6.27
C PHE A 93 -7.20 1.31 -7.46
N GLU A 94 -8.34 0.66 -7.22
CA GLU A 94 -9.30 0.28 -8.26
C GLU A 94 -9.80 1.48 -9.06
N LYS A 95 -10.17 2.57 -8.37
CA LYS A 95 -10.63 3.80 -9.01
C LYS A 95 -9.60 4.39 -9.99
N TYR A 96 -8.32 4.38 -9.64
CA TYR A 96 -7.27 5.01 -10.45
C TYR A 96 -6.56 4.05 -11.41
N SER A 97 -6.68 2.73 -11.22
CA SER A 97 -6.22 1.74 -12.20
C SER A 97 -7.11 1.65 -13.43
N GLU A 98 -8.38 2.08 -13.31
CA GLU A 98 -9.32 2.17 -14.43
C GLU A 98 -9.18 3.48 -15.24
N GLU A 99 -8.42 4.45 -14.74
CA GLU A 99 -8.23 5.78 -15.36
C GLU A 99 -6.93 5.91 -16.19
N ASP A 100 -6.14 4.83 -16.36
CA ASP A 100 -5.00 4.78 -17.29
C ASP A 100 -5.46 4.27 -18.69
N PRO A 101 -5.49 5.14 -19.74
CA PRO A 101 -5.88 4.75 -21.10
C PRO A 101 -4.84 3.94 -21.89
#